data_AF-A0A9C9ERD9-F1
#
_entry.id   AF-A0A9C9ERD9-F1
#
_cell.length_a   1.000
_cell.length_b   1.000
_cell.length_c   1.000
_cell.angle_alpha   90.00
_cell.angle_beta   90.00
_cell.angle_gamma   90.00
#
_symmetry.space_group_name_H-M   'P 1'
#
loop_
_entity.id
_entity.type
_entity.pdbx_description
1 polymer ?
#
loop_
_entity_poly.entity_id
_entity_poly.type
_entity_poly.pdbx_seq_one_letter_code
_entity_poly.pdbx_strand_id
1 'polypeptide(L)'
;MGQISKATVGTWVAALLTLAIFSFLYRDNPVYKLAEHIFIGTAAGYFVALEYWNVFLPNLWKPLTAGLAQVQLSPLPHFPGMILLIPFALGILLFTRFFPKVAWLSRWSMAAMIGSYAGLAIIGALQGDLVAQIRANMLPLYSSEAVRALEAGTGSLLFGLLDVLRNPLIIIGLLTTLVYFFFSREHKGGLGIAAKIGMWFLMISFGASFGYTVMSRVSLLIGRLHFLLSDWLGIIR
;
A
#
# COMPACT_ATOMS: atom_id res chain seq x y z
N MET A 1 -4.48 47.45 3.18
CA MET A 1 -3.51 46.43 2.72
C MET A 1 -3.79 45.15 3.48
N GLY A 2 -4.59 44.28 2.88
CA GLY A 2 -5.17 43.09 3.53
C GLY A 2 -4.10 42.07 3.86
N GLN A 3 -4.20 41.46 5.05
CA GLN A 3 -3.30 40.42 5.51
C GLN A 3 -3.32 39.27 4.50
N ILE A 4 -2.19 39.02 3.84
CA ILE A 4 -2.01 37.81 3.05
C ILE A 4 -2.07 36.65 4.06
N SER A 5 -3.17 35.91 4.05
CA SER A 5 -3.34 34.75 4.92
C SER A 5 -2.23 33.73 4.62
N LYS A 6 -1.72 33.05 5.65
CA LYS A 6 -0.73 31.97 5.50
C LYS A 6 -1.22 30.90 4.49
N ALA A 7 -2.53 30.71 4.42
CA ALA A 7 -3.18 29.84 3.45
C ALA A 7 -2.93 30.31 2.01
N THR A 8 -3.07 31.61 1.72
CA THR A 8 -2.83 32.18 0.40
C THR A 8 -1.39 31.99 -0.04
N VAL A 9 -0.40 32.28 0.83
CA VAL A 9 1.01 32.04 0.53
C VAL A 9 1.26 30.55 0.24
N GLY A 10 0.67 29.66 1.05
CA GLY A 10 0.74 28.22 0.85
C GLY A 10 0.19 27.76 -0.50
N THR A 11 -0.96 28.28 -0.92
CA THR A 11 -1.57 27.97 -2.22
C THR A 11 -0.67 28.43 -3.38
N TRP A 12 -0.09 29.62 -3.29
CA TRP A 12 0.85 30.11 -4.31
C TRP A 12 2.11 29.25 -4.42
N VAL A 13 2.72 28.89 -3.28
CA VAL A 13 3.89 28.00 -3.27
C VAL A 13 3.56 26.63 -3.84
N ALA A 14 2.42 26.06 -3.44
CA ALA A 14 1.96 24.76 -3.95
C ALA A 14 1.64 24.79 -5.45
N ALA A 15 1.07 25.87 -5.96
CA ALA A 15 0.81 26.04 -7.39
C ALA A 15 2.11 26.14 -8.19
N LEU A 16 3.07 26.96 -7.75
CA LEU A 16 4.37 27.09 -8.40
C LEU A 16 5.14 25.76 -8.41
N LEU A 17 5.13 25.02 -7.30
CA LEU A 17 5.75 23.68 -7.24
C LEU A 17 5.04 22.68 -8.14
N THR A 18 3.71 22.74 -8.25
CA THR A 18 2.94 21.88 -9.16
C THR A 18 3.30 22.17 -10.62
N LEU A 19 3.43 23.45 -11.00
CA LEU A 19 3.89 23.86 -12.33
C LEU A 19 5.35 23.47 -12.58
N ALA A 20 6.21 23.59 -11.57
CA ALA A 20 7.61 23.15 -11.66
C ALA A 20 7.71 21.65 -11.97
N ILE A 21 6.86 20.83 -11.36
CA ILE A 21 6.78 19.39 -11.65
C ILE A 21 6.24 19.16 -13.06
N PHE A 22 5.18 19.86 -13.49
CA PHE A 22 4.66 19.73 -14.85
C PHE A 22 5.64 20.16 -15.94
N SER A 23 6.63 21.00 -15.61
CA SER A 23 7.66 21.39 -16.56
C SER A 23 8.49 20.22 -17.10
N PHE A 24 8.55 19.09 -16.38
CA PHE A 24 9.15 17.85 -16.86
C PHE A 24 8.52 17.35 -18.17
N LEU A 25 7.21 17.58 -18.36
CA LEU A 25 6.49 17.15 -19.56
C LEU A 25 7.05 17.78 -20.84
N TYR A 26 7.65 18.97 -20.73
CA TYR A 26 8.28 19.64 -21.86
C TYR A 26 9.73 19.20 -22.07
N ARG A 27 10.55 19.22 -21.01
CA ARG A 27 11.96 18.78 -21.01
C ARG A 27 12.48 18.70 -19.56
N ASP A 28 13.50 17.88 -19.32
CA ASP A 28 14.29 17.94 -18.09
C ASP A 28 14.93 19.34 -17.92
N ASN A 29 14.35 20.14 -17.02
CA ASN A 29 14.79 21.51 -16.75
C ASN A 29 15.30 21.65 -15.29
N PRO A 30 16.11 22.68 -14.99
CA PRO A 30 16.65 22.86 -13.63
C PRO A 30 15.54 23.13 -12.59
N VAL A 31 14.41 23.71 -13.01
CA VAL A 31 13.27 24.02 -12.14
C VAL A 31 12.59 22.74 -11.62
N TYR A 32 12.40 21.75 -12.49
CA TYR A 32 11.90 20.43 -12.14
C TYR A 32 12.85 19.73 -11.17
N LYS A 33 14.16 19.70 -11.46
CA LYS A 33 15.15 19.07 -10.58
C LYS A 33 15.19 19.69 -9.18
N LEU A 34 15.03 21.02 -9.09
CA LEU A 34 14.93 21.71 -7.81
C LEU A 34 13.66 21.27 -7.05
N ALA A 35 12.51 21.21 -7.71
CA ALA A 35 11.27 20.72 -7.09
C ALA A 35 11.39 19.26 -6.65
N GLU A 36 12.05 18.41 -7.45
CA GLU A 36 12.32 17.00 -7.14
C GLU A 36 13.21 16.86 -5.89
N HIS A 37 14.31 17.61 -5.80
CA HIS A 37 15.19 17.58 -4.63
C HIS A 37 14.50 18.11 -3.36
N ILE A 38 13.70 19.18 -3.47
CA ILE A 38 12.90 19.68 -2.35
C ILE A 38 11.90 18.62 -1.90
N PHE A 39 11.20 17.98 -2.84
CA PHE A 39 10.21 16.95 -2.54
C PHE A 39 10.84 15.75 -1.83
N ILE A 40 11.88 15.16 -2.41
CA ILE A 40 12.57 13.99 -1.85
C ILE A 40 13.24 14.33 -0.52
N GLY A 41 13.87 15.50 -0.41
CA GLY A 41 14.52 15.96 0.83
C GLY A 41 13.53 16.20 1.96
N THR A 42 12.40 16.86 1.67
CA THR A 42 11.34 17.10 2.66
C THR A 42 10.66 15.79 3.07
N ALA A 43 10.40 14.89 2.12
CA ALA A 43 9.85 13.57 2.41
C ALA A 43 10.78 12.77 3.32
N ALA A 44 12.07 12.70 3.00
CA ALA A 44 13.07 12.00 3.82
C ALA A 44 13.15 12.60 5.23
N GLY A 45 13.21 13.93 5.36
CA GLY A 45 13.23 14.61 6.67
C GLY A 45 11.96 14.36 7.50
N TYR A 46 10.79 14.41 6.85
CA TYR A 46 9.51 14.11 7.49
C TYR A 46 9.45 12.66 7.98
N PHE A 47 9.87 11.70 7.16
CA PHE A 47 9.93 10.30 7.56
C PHE A 47 10.88 10.09 8.75
N VAL A 48 12.07 10.70 8.74
CA VAL A 48 13.00 10.61 9.88
C VAL A 48 12.37 11.16 11.17
N ALA A 49 11.67 12.29 11.09
CA ALA A 49 10.99 12.86 12.26
C ALA A 49 9.85 11.95 12.77
N LEU A 50 9.03 11.40 11.87
CA LEU A 50 7.97 10.47 12.23
C LEU A 50 8.54 9.20 12.89
N GLU A 51 9.55 8.58 12.28
CA GLU A 51 10.19 7.38 12.81
C GLU A 51 10.83 7.66 14.18
N TYR A 52 11.45 8.83 14.35
CA TYR A 52 12.04 9.22 15.64
C TYR A 52 10.98 9.27 16.75
N TRP A 53 9.88 9.98 16.52
CA TRP A 53 8.86 10.21 17.54
C TRP A 53 7.91 9.03 17.76
N ASN A 54 7.55 8.32 16.70
CA ASN A 54 6.54 7.25 16.75
C ASN A 54 7.14 5.86 16.93
N VAL A 55 8.42 5.66 16.58
CA VAL A 55 9.05 4.34 16.60
C VAL A 55 10.27 4.33 17.51
N PHE A 56 11.30 5.11 17.21
CA PHE A 56 12.57 5.07 17.93
C PHE A 56 12.40 5.41 19.42
N LEU A 57 11.77 6.55 19.74
CA LEU A 57 11.63 7.01 21.12
C LEU A 57 10.74 6.08 21.97
N PRO A 58 9.51 5.71 21.56
CA PRO A 58 8.63 4.87 22.37
C PRO A 58 9.03 3.39 22.37
N ASN A 59 9.54 2.84 21.27
CA ASN A 59 9.81 1.40 21.16
C ASN A 59 11.24 1.01 21.52
N LEU A 60 12.20 1.93 21.42
CA LEU A 60 13.61 1.64 21.72
C LEU A 60 14.13 2.44 22.91
N TRP A 61 14.13 3.77 22.82
CA TRP A 61 14.86 4.61 23.77
C TRP A 61 14.25 4.66 25.18
N LYS A 62 12.94 4.93 25.28
CA LYS A 62 12.22 4.95 26.56
C LYS A 62 12.27 3.60 27.30
N PRO A 63 11.95 2.44 26.67
CA PRO A 63 12.02 1.16 27.36
C PRO A 63 13.45 0.73 27.70
N LEU A 64 14.44 1.07 26.87
CA LEU A 64 15.85 0.78 27.18
C LEU A 64 16.34 1.58 28.40
N THR A 65 16.07 2.89 28.44
CA THR A 65 16.49 3.75 29.56
C THR A 65 15.72 3.45 30.84
N ALA A 66 14.42 3.17 30.76
CA ALA A 66 13.63 2.72 31.90
C ALA A 66 14.10 1.35 32.42
N GLY A 67 14.41 0.42 31.52
CA GLY A 67 14.92 -0.90 31.87
C GLY A 67 16.29 -0.87 32.51
N LEU A 68 17.19 0.04 32.08
CA LEU A 68 18.50 0.26 32.73
C LEU A 68 18.37 0.93 34.11
N ALA A 69 17.43 1.87 34.27
CA ALA A 69 17.18 2.53 35.55
C ALA A 69 16.51 1.60 36.60
N GLN A 70 15.71 0.64 36.15
CA GLN A 70 15.02 -0.33 37.01
C GLN A 70 15.90 -1.53 37.43
N VAL A 71 17.11 -1.68 36.87
CA VAL A 71 18.08 -2.72 37.29
C VAL A 71 18.41 -2.63 38.79
N GLN A 72 18.27 -1.45 39.40
CA GLN A 72 18.63 -1.23 40.80
C GLN A 72 17.53 -1.52 41.83
N LEU A 73 16.24 -1.71 41.45
CA LEU A 73 15.12 -1.56 42.39
C LEU A 73 14.04 -2.67 42.42
N SER A 74 14.14 -3.75 41.63
CA SER A 74 13.11 -4.80 41.62
C SER A 74 13.66 -6.23 41.68
N PRO A 75 13.23 -7.08 42.66
CA PRO A 75 13.70 -8.45 42.85
C PRO A 75 12.92 -9.50 42.03
N LEU A 76 12.47 -9.18 40.81
CA LEU A 76 11.78 -10.13 39.92
C LEU A 76 12.52 -10.25 38.57
N PRO A 77 12.68 -11.48 38.01
CA PRO A 77 13.55 -11.78 36.88
C PRO A 77 12.86 -11.52 35.53
N HIS A 78 12.29 -10.33 35.33
CA HIS A 78 11.88 -9.91 34.00
C HIS A 78 12.90 -8.88 33.54
N PHE A 79 13.72 -9.26 32.54
CA PHE A 79 14.72 -8.41 31.90
C PHE A 79 14.23 -7.82 30.56
N PRO A 80 13.10 -7.08 30.49
CA PRO A 80 12.57 -6.62 29.20
C PRO A 80 13.43 -5.52 28.58
N GLY A 81 14.22 -4.76 29.36
CA GLY A 81 15.03 -3.66 28.83
C GLY A 81 16.36 -4.05 28.22
N MET A 82 17.01 -5.11 28.72
CA MET A 82 18.35 -5.52 28.27
C MET A 82 18.31 -6.21 26.90
N ILE A 83 17.22 -6.89 26.54
CA ILE A 83 17.08 -7.51 25.21
C ILE A 83 17.04 -6.47 24.08
N LEU A 84 16.63 -5.23 24.39
CA LEU A 84 16.63 -4.10 23.45
C LEU A 84 18.03 -3.56 23.15
N LEU A 85 19.07 -3.98 23.88
CA LEU A 85 20.46 -3.67 23.54
C LEU A 85 20.86 -4.29 22.20
N ILE A 86 20.32 -5.46 21.85
CA ILE A 86 20.64 -6.14 20.59
C ILE A 86 20.10 -5.32 19.39
N PRO A 87 18.80 -4.97 19.31
CA PRO A 87 18.31 -4.04 18.28
C PRO A 87 19.01 -2.69 18.27
N PHE A 88 19.35 -2.14 19.44
CA PHE A 88 20.07 -0.86 19.52
C PHE A 88 21.49 -0.96 18.92
N ALA A 89 22.23 -2.02 19.27
CA ALA A 89 23.53 -2.30 18.69
C ALA A 89 23.43 -2.50 17.18
N LEU A 90 22.48 -3.32 16.70
CA LEU A 90 22.23 -3.50 15.26
C LEU A 90 21.86 -2.18 14.56
N GLY A 91 21.10 -1.31 15.22
CA GLY A 91 20.79 0.04 14.74
C GLY A 91 22.05 0.89 14.58
N ILE A 92 22.95 0.89 15.55
CA ILE A 92 24.25 1.58 15.46
C ILE A 92 25.11 0.99 14.34
N LEU A 93 25.14 -0.34 14.21
CA LEU A 93 25.88 -1.02 13.16
C LEU A 93 25.42 -0.60 11.75
N LEU A 94 24.17 -0.16 11.58
CA LEU A 94 23.69 0.34 10.30
C LEU A 94 24.49 1.57 9.82
N PHE A 95 24.89 2.47 10.74
CA PHE A 95 25.66 3.68 10.41
C PHE A 95 27.07 3.37 9.90
N THR A 96 27.62 2.17 10.15
CA THR A 96 28.91 1.76 9.58
C THR A 96 28.89 1.72 8.04
N ARG A 97 27.70 1.70 7.42
CA ARG A 97 27.52 1.77 5.96
C ARG A 97 28.13 3.02 5.32
N PHE A 98 28.24 4.14 6.05
CA PHE A 98 28.86 5.36 5.53
C PHE A 98 30.37 5.23 5.34
N PHE A 99 31.00 4.23 5.96
CA PHE A 99 32.44 4.00 5.89
C PHE A 99 32.74 2.72 5.08
N PRO A 100 33.27 2.81 3.85
CA PRO A 100 33.43 1.65 2.96
C PRO A 100 34.33 0.55 3.55
N LYS A 101 35.25 0.89 4.45
CA LYS A 101 36.17 -0.08 5.11
C LYS A 101 35.47 -0.99 6.14
N VAL A 102 34.39 -0.52 6.78
CA VAL A 102 33.70 -1.26 7.87
C VAL A 102 32.24 -1.59 7.49
N ALA A 103 31.82 -1.25 6.27
CA ALA A 103 30.46 -1.45 5.78
C ALA A 103 29.98 -2.91 5.81
N TRP A 104 30.88 -3.89 5.91
CA TRP A 104 30.51 -5.31 6.08
C TRP A 104 29.70 -5.56 7.36
N LEU A 105 29.92 -4.76 8.41
CA LEU A 105 29.25 -4.93 9.70
C LEU A 105 27.77 -4.53 9.64
N SER A 106 27.41 -3.59 8.77
CA SER A 106 26.02 -3.21 8.47
C SER A 106 25.18 -4.36 7.87
N ARG A 107 25.82 -5.38 7.28
CA ARG A 107 25.13 -6.52 6.64
C ARG A 107 24.30 -7.33 7.64
N TRP A 108 24.76 -7.46 8.88
CA TRP A 108 24.03 -8.17 9.93
C TRP A 108 22.71 -7.48 10.28
N SER A 109 22.74 -6.15 10.41
CA SER A 109 21.55 -5.34 10.66
C SER A 109 20.57 -5.41 9.49
N MET A 110 21.08 -5.32 8.26
CA MET A 110 20.25 -5.45 7.05
C MET A 110 19.63 -6.84 6.92
N ALA A 111 20.37 -7.90 7.24
CA ALA A 111 19.86 -9.26 7.24
C ALA A 111 18.72 -9.45 8.25
N ALA A 112 18.88 -8.90 9.47
CA ALA A 112 17.84 -8.90 10.48
C ALA A 112 16.58 -8.12 10.02
N MET A 113 16.76 -6.93 9.43
CA MET A 113 15.65 -6.16 8.87
C MET A 113 14.92 -6.96 7.79
N ILE A 114 15.62 -7.41 6.75
CA ILE A 114 15.01 -8.15 5.62
C ILE A 114 14.33 -9.44 6.12
N GLY A 115 14.95 -10.18 7.03
CA GLY A 115 14.37 -11.38 7.62
C GLY A 115 13.06 -11.10 8.37
N SER A 116 13.03 -10.01 9.15
CA SER A 116 11.81 -9.61 9.87
C SER A 116 10.68 -9.18 8.92
N TYR A 117 10.98 -8.38 7.89
CA TYR A 117 10.00 -7.97 6.88
C TYR A 117 9.50 -9.17 6.06
N ALA A 118 10.40 -10.07 5.65
CA ALA A 118 10.01 -11.28 4.93
C ALA A 118 9.11 -12.19 5.77
N GLY A 119 9.44 -12.39 7.06
CA GLY A 119 8.61 -13.16 7.98
C GLY A 119 7.21 -12.57 8.14
N LEU A 120 7.12 -11.26 8.36
CA LEU A 120 5.84 -10.54 8.45
C LEU A 120 5.05 -10.61 7.14
N ALA A 121 5.71 -10.46 6.00
CA ALA A 121 5.07 -10.54 4.69
C ALA A 121 4.51 -11.94 4.40
N ILE A 122 5.24 -13.01 4.75
CA ILE A 122 4.77 -14.39 4.57
C ILE A 122 3.51 -14.65 5.40
N ILE A 123 3.53 -14.28 6.69
CA ILE A 123 2.37 -14.46 7.57
C ILE A 123 1.21 -13.57 7.11
N GLY A 124 1.50 -12.33 6.72
CA GLY A 124 0.52 -11.37 6.21
C GLY A 124 -0.17 -11.86 4.93
N ALA A 125 0.59 -12.40 3.97
CA ALA A 125 0.03 -12.97 2.75
C ALA A 125 -0.78 -14.25 3.04
N LEU A 126 -0.31 -15.10 3.97
CA LEU A 126 -1.02 -16.33 4.30
C LEU A 126 -2.35 -16.05 5.03
N GLN A 127 -2.34 -15.19 6.04
CA GLN A 127 -3.52 -14.90 6.84
C GLN A 127 -4.44 -13.86 6.18
N GLY A 128 -3.86 -12.84 5.58
CA GLY A 128 -4.58 -11.71 4.98
C GLY A 128 -5.12 -12.01 3.58
N ASP A 129 -4.34 -12.71 2.74
CA ASP A 129 -4.75 -12.98 1.37
C ASP A 129 -5.29 -14.40 1.22
N LEU A 130 -4.50 -15.43 1.57
CA LEU A 130 -4.88 -16.82 1.32
C LEU A 130 -6.09 -17.27 2.15
N VAL A 131 -6.07 -17.06 3.47
CA VAL A 131 -7.22 -17.42 4.33
C VAL A 131 -8.46 -16.59 3.98
N ALA A 132 -8.31 -15.30 3.68
CA ALA A 132 -9.42 -14.46 3.26
C ALA A 132 -10.02 -14.91 1.93
N GLN A 133 -9.18 -15.30 0.96
CA GLN A 133 -9.63 -15.87 -0.32
C GLN A 133 -10.37 -17.19 -0.12
N ILE A 134 -9.87 -18.10 0.74
CA ILE A 134 -10.58 -19.34 1.08
C ILE A 134 -11.95 -19.01 1.71
N ARG A 135 -11.99 -18.09 2.67
CA ARG A 135 -13.25 -17.66 3.31
C ARG A 135 -14.23 -17.03 2.33
N ALA A 136 -13.75 -16.20 1.41
CA ALA A 136 -14.57 -15.57 0.38
C ALA A 136 -15.22 -16.60 -0.56
N ASN A 137 -14.59 -17.74 -0.77
CA ASN A 137 -15.13 -18.83 -1.59
C ASN A 137 -16.03 -19.82 -0.81
N MET A 138 -16.10 -19.69 0.53
CA MET A 138 -17.06 -20.43 1.37
C MET A 138 -18.39 -19.68 1.57
N LEU A 139 -18.59 -18.54 0.91
CA LEU A 139 -19.85 -17.80 0.98
C LEU A 139 -21.01 -18.61 0.37
N PRO A 140 -22.23 -18.48 0.92
CA PRO A 140 -23.38 -19.19 0.37
C PRO A 140 -23.62 -18.81 -1.09
N LEU A 141 -23.96 -19.83 -1.90
CA LEU A 141 -24.14 -19.71 -3.35
C LEU A 141 -25.21 -18.70 -3.74
N TYR A 142 -26.20 -18.46 -2.88
CA TYR A 142 -27.16 -17.38 -3.04
C TYR A 142 -27.37 -16.72 -1.69
N SER A 143 -27.36 -15.38 -1.63
CA SER A 143 -27.87 -14.68 -0.46
C SER A 143 -29.39 -14.67 -0.52
N SER A 144 -30.03 -15.22 0.49
CA SER A 144 -31.50 -15.17 0.65
C SER A 144 -32.02 -13.73 0.64
N GLU A 145 -31.18 -12.77 1.06
CA GLU A 145 -31.44 -11.34 0.99
C GLU A 145 -31.49 -10.79 -0.44
N ALA A 146 -30.59 -11.22 -1.34
CA ALA A 146 -30.62 -10.78 -2.74
C ALA A 146 -31.83 -11.36 -3.49
N VAL A 147 -32.21 -12.60 -3.17
CA VAL A 147 -33.43 -13.23 -3.71
C VAL A 147 -34.67 -12.48 -3.23
N ARG A 148 -34.76 -12.15 -1.95
CA ARG A 148 -35.86 -11.34 -1.40
C ARG A 148 -35.90 -9.92 -1.96
N ALA A 149 -34.74 -9.31 -2.21
CA ALA A 149 -34.66 -7.98 -2.83
C ALA A 149 -35.13 -7.99 -4.30
N LEU A 150 -34.92 -9.08 -5.02
CA LEU A 150 -35.44 -9.28 -6.38
C LEU A 150 -36.96 -9.51 -6.36
N GLU A 151 -37.47 -10.31 -5.41
CA GLU A 151 -38.91 -10.55 -5.23
C GLU A 151 -39.67 -9.29 -4.78
N ALA A 152 -39.05 -8.42 -3.98
CA ALA A 152 -39.64 -7.17 -3.52
C ALA A 152 -39.74 -6.07 -4.59
N GLY A 153 -39.17 -6.28 -5.79
CA GLY A 153 -39.30 -5.35 -6.93
C GLY A 153 -38.66 -3.97 -6.71
N THR A 154 -37.83 -3.81 -5.69
CA THR A 154 -37.27 -2.51 -5.24
C THR A 154 -36.10 -1.98 -6.09
N GLY A 155 -35.91 -2.47 -7.31
CA GLY A 155 -34.82 -2.03 -8.18
C GLY A 155 -34.94 -2.50 -9.63
N SER A 156 -33.99 -2.10 -10.47
CA SER A 156 -33.90 -2.61 -11.84
C SER A 156 -33.56 -4.12 -11.82
N LEU A 157 -34.37 -4.90 -12.53
CA LEU A 157 -34.30 -6.37 -12.59
C LEU A 157 -32.89 -6.86 -12.95
N LEU A 158 -32.16 -6.11 -13.78
CA LEU A 158 -30.81 -6.46 -14.19
C LEU A 158 -29.82 -6.41 -13.02
N PHE A 159 -29.86 -5.37 -12.19
CA PHE A 159 -28.93 -5.25 -11.06
C PHE A 159 -29.25 -6.27 -9.96
N GLY A 160 -30.53 -6.54 -9.70
CA GLY A 160 -30.94 -7.58 -8.74
C GLY A 160 -30.51 -9.00 -9.15
N LEU A 161 -30.59 -9.34 -10.44
CA LEU A 161 -30.09 -10.62 -10.96
C LEU A 161 -28.57 -10.73 -10.84
N LEU A 162 -27.83 -9.65 -11.09
CA LEU A 162 -26.37 -9.63 -10.95
C LEU A 162 -25.93 -9.84 -9.49
N ASP A 163 -26.67 -9.29 -8.52
CA ASP A 163 -26.39 -9.49 -7.10
C ASP A 163 -26.58 -10.95 -6.65
N VAL A 164 -27.63 -11.62 -7.16
CA VAL A 164 -27.86 -13.06 -6.89
C VAL A 164 -26.78 -13.93 -7.56
N LEU A 165 -26.38 -13.58 -8.79
CA LEU A 165 -25.38 -14.33 -9.56
C LEU A 165 -23.93 -14.03 -9.17
N ARG A 166 -23.68 -13.01 -8.33
CA ARG A 166 -22.32 -12.59 -7.95
C ARG A 166 -21.49 -13.72 -7.33
N ASN A 167 -22.01 -14.38 -6.30
CA ASN A 167 -21.26 -15.41 -5.59
C ASN A 167 -21.00 -16.66 -6.46
N PRO A 168 -21.99 -17.22 -7.19
CA PRO A 168 -21.77 -18.31 -8.14
C PRO A 168 -20.79 -17.94 -9.25
N LEU A 169 -20.88 -16.71 -9.78
CA LEU A 169 -19.99 -16.24 -10.84
C LEU A 169 -18.53 -16.23 -10.39
N ILE A 170 -18.25 -15.77 -9.16
CA ILE A 170 -16.90 -15.76 -8.59
C ILE A 170 -16.37 -17.19 -8.42
N ILE A 171 -17.19 -18.12 -7.91
CA ILE A 171 -16.79 -19.52 -7.72
C ILE A 171 -16.53 -20.21 -9.07
N ILE A 172 -17.39 -19.99 -10.07
CA ILE A 172 -17.19 -20.52 -11.43
C ILE A 172 -15.93 -19.92 -12.04
N GLY A 173 -15.70 -18.61 -11.87
CA GLY A 173 -14.47 -17.93 -12.30
C GLY A 173 -13.23 -18.54 -11.67
N LEU A 174 -13.24 -18.81 -10.36
CA LEU A 174 -12.15 -19.48 -9.65
C LEU A 174 -11.89 -20.88 -10.23
N LEU A 175 -12.91 -21.74 -10.29
CA LEU A 175 -12.76 -23.13 -10.75
C LEU A 175 -12.27 -23.20 -12.19
N THR A 176 -12.83 -22.38 -13.08
CA THR A 176 -12.41 -22.34 -14.49
C THR A 176 -10.99 -21.80 -14.66
N THR A 177 -10.58 -20.83 -13.83
CA THR A 177 -9.20 -20.31 -13.81
C THR A 177 -8.22 -21.35 -13.28
N LEU A 178 -8.58 -22.11 -12.24
CA LEU A 178 -7.75 -23.23 -11.75
C LEU A 178 -7.60 -24.30 -12.83
N VAL A 179 -8.66 -24.62 -13.56
CA VAL A 179 -8.61 -25.56 -14.70
C VAL A 179 -7.72 -25.04 -15.83
N TYR A 180 -7.70 -23.73 -16.08
CA TYR A 180 -6.79 -23.12 -17.05
C TYR A 180 -5.31 -23.32 -16.69
N PHE A 181 -4.94 -23.10 -15.42
CA PHE A 181 -3.57 -23.29 -14.94
C PHE A 181 -3.21 -24.75 -14.62
N PHE A 182 -4.19 -25.66 -14.62
CA PHE A 182 -3.95 -27.08 -14.37
C PHE A 182 -3.35 -27.74 -15.62
N PHE A 183 -2.01 -27.75 -15.70
CA PHE A 183 -1.27 -28.29 -16.84
C PHE A 183 -1.14 -29.83 -16.85
N SER A 184 -1.60 -30.54 -15.82
CA SER A 184 -1.42 -32.00 -15.69
C SER A 184 -2.37 -32.86 -16.54
N ARG A 185 -3.37 -32.26 -17.20
CA ARG A 185 -4.27 -32.95 -18.16
C ARG A 185 -4.27 -32.15 -19.46
N GLU A 186 -4.21 -32.84 -20.60
CA GLU A 186 -4.38 -32.18 -21.90
C GLU A 186 -5.78 -31.53 -21.98
N HIS A 187 -5.84 -30.26 -22.36
CA HIS A 187 -7.07 -29.46 -22.51
C HIS A 187 -7.91 -29.90 -23.73
N LYS A 188 -8.34 -31.16 -23.78
CA LYS A 188 -9.23 -31.71 -24.82
C LYS A 188 -10.67 -31.87 -24.28
N GLY A 189 -11.67 -31.58 -25.12
CA GLY A 189 -13.09 -31.71 -24.77
C GLY A 189 -13.61 -30.67 -23.76
N GLY A 190 -14.42 -31.08 -22.78
CA GLY A 190 -15.06 -30.18 -21.80
C GLY A 190 -14.06 -29.43 -20.89
N LEU A 191 -12.91 -30.02 -20.60
CA LEU A 191 -11.79 -29.37 -19.90
C LEU A 191 -11.20 -28.20 -20.69
N GLY A 192 -11.20 -28.28 -22.03
CA GLY A 192 -10.75 -27.19 -22.91
C GLY A 192 -11.72 -26.00 -22.92
N ILE A 193 -13.03 -26.26 -22.86
CA ILE A 193 -14.05 -25.19 -22.77
C ILE A 193 -13.96 -24.47 -21.42
N ALA A 194 -13.85 -25.23 -20.31
CA ALA A 194 -13.68 -24.67 -18.98
C ALA A 194 -12.40 -23.82 -18.88
N ALA A 195 -11.28 -24.29 -19.42
CA ALA A 195 -10.04 -23.51 -19.49
C ALA A 195 -10.18 -22.25 -20.35
N LYS A 196 -10.93 -22.31 -21.45
CA LYS A 196 -11.21 -21.14 -22.29
C LYS A 196 -12.01 -20.08 -21.54
N ILE A 197 -13.02 -20.49 -20.77
CA ILE A 197 -13.78 -19.59 -19.90
C ILE A 197 -12.85 -18.97 -18.84
N GLY A 198 -11.98 -19.77 -18.22
CA GLY A 198 -10.95 -19.29 -17.29
C GLY A 198 -10.02 -18.24 -17.91
N MET A 199 -9.60 -18.41 -19.17
CA MET A 199 -8.84 -17.40 -19.89
C MET A 199 -9.58 -16.07 -20.02
N TRP A 200 -10.88 -16.09 -20.35
CA TRP A 200 -11.68 -14.87 -20.43
C TRP A 200 -11.77 -14.17 -19.07
N PHE A 201 -11.98 -14.93 -17.98
CA PHE A 201 -11.97 -14.37 -16.62
C PHE A 201 -10.64 -13.71 -16.28
N LEU A 202 -9.51 -14.34 -16.64
CA LEU A 202 -8.18 -13.76 -16.44
C LEU A 202 -7.98 -12.48 -17.26
N MET A 203 -8.36 -12.49 -18.54
CA MET A 203 -8.24 -11.32 -19.41
C MET A 203 -9.06 -10.13 -18.89
N ILE A 204 -10.29 -10.37 -18.40
CA ILE A 204 -11.13 -9.33 -17.81
C ILE A 204 -10.51 -8.80 -16.51
N SER A 205 -10.04 -9.70 -15.62
CA SER A 205 -9.47 -9.31 -14.32
C SER A 205 -8.18 -8.51 -14.47
N PHE A 206 -7.28 -8.94 -15.37
CA PHE A 206 -6.08 -8.20 -15.70
C PHE A 206 -6.41 -6.88 -16.39
N GLY A 207 -7.35 -6.87 -17.34
CA GLY A 207 -7.81 -5.66 -18.00
C GLY A 207 -8.36 -4.62 -17.02
N ALA A 208 -9.18 -5.04 -16.06
CA ALA A 208 -9.69 -4.19 -14.99
C ALA A 208 -8.56 -3.66 -14.10
N SER A 209 -7.60 -4.51 -13.73
CA SER A 209 -6.46 -4.12 -12.89
C SER A 209 -5.57 -3.08 -13.59
N PHE A 210 -5.25 -3.29 -14.88
CA PHE A 210 -4.51 -2.31 -15.68
C PHE A 210 -5.31 -1.00 -15.82
N GLY A 211 -6.61 -1.08 -16.12
CA GLY A 211 -7.50 0.09 -16.20
C GLY A 211 -7.53 0.90 -14.91
N TYR A 212 -7.60 0.24 -13.76
CA TYR A 212 -7.59 0.88 -12.45
C TYR A 212 -6.30 1.68 -12.19
N THR A 213 -5.14 1.13 -12.59
CA THR A 213 -3.86 1.84 -12.45
C THR A 213 -3.74 3.06 -13.37
N VAL A 214 -4.33 3.03 -14.57
CA VAL A 214 -4.37 4.20 -15.46
C VAL A 214 -5.33 5.24 -14.90
N MET A 215 -6.51 4.82 -14.46
CA MET A 215 -7.52 5.70 -13.85
C MET A 215 -6.97 6.40 -12.61
N SER A 216 -6.23 5.70 -11.74
CA SER A 216 -5.65 6.32 -10.53
C SER A 216 -4.63 7.40 -10.88
N ARG A 217 -3.78 7.19 -11.89
CA ARG A 217 -2.83 8.19 -12.38
C ARG A 217 -3.52 9.40 -12.99
N VAL A 218 -4.54 9.19 -13.83
CA VAL A 218 -5.33 10.29 -14.44
C VAL A 218 -6.11 11.04 -13.36
N SER A 219 -6.66 10.35 -12.36
CA SER A 219 -7.36 10.97 -11.23
C SER A 219 -6.43 11.90 -10.42
N LEU A 220 -5.19 11.47 -10.15
CA LEU A 220 -4.18 12.33 -9.52
C LEU A 220 -3.87 13.58 -10.37
N LEU A 221 -3.77 13.43 -11.68
CA LEU A 221 -3.57 14.55 -12.60
C LEU A 221 -4.75 15.54 -12.55
N ILE A 222 -5.98 15.03 -12.64
CA ILE A 222 -7.20 15.83 -12.53
C ILE A 222 -7.23 16.59 -11.20
N GLY A 223 -6.88 15.93 -10.08
CA GLY A 223 -6.81 16.57 -8.78
C GLY A 223 -5.82 17.75 -8.74
N ARG A 224 -4.67 17.63 -9.41
CA ARG A 224 -3.69 18.72 -9.53
C ARG A 224 -4.17 19.84 -10.45
N LEU A 225 -4.83 19.52 -11.56
CA LEU A 225 -5.42 20.52 -12.45
C LEU A 225 -6.58 21.26 -11.77
N HIS A 226 -7.43 20.55 -11.04
CA HIS A 226 -8.51 21.15 -10.24
C HIS A 226 -7.95 22.13 -9.20
N PHE A 227 -6.91 21.73 -8.47
CA PHE A 227 -6.21 22.62 -7.52
C PHE A 227 -5.69 23.90 -8.21
N LEU A 228 -5.06 23.78 -9.39
CA LEU A 228 -4.56 24.95 -10.12
C LEU A 228 -5.70 25.86 -10.63
N LEU A 229 -6.79 25.29 -11.13
CA LEU A 229 -7.88 26.05 -11.76
C LEU A 229 -8.88 26.63 -10.75
N SER A 230 -9.14 25.92 -9.65
CA SER A 230 -10.10 26.31 -8.63
C SER A 230 -9.41 27.06 -7.48
N ASP A 231 -8.51 26.40 -6.75
CA ASP A 231 -7.92 26.97 -5.53
C ASP A 231 -6.92 28.10 -5.81
N TRP A 232 -6.18 28.02 -6.92
CA TRP A 232 -5.17 29.03 -7.27
C TRP A 232 -5.69 30.12 -8.22
N LEU A 233 -6.24 29.74 -9.37
CA LEU A 233 -6.72 30.70 -10.38
C LEU A 233 -8.17 31.17 -10.17
N GLY A 234 -9.00 30.43 -9.43
CA GLY A 234 -10.41 30.78 -9.18
C GLY A 234 -11.30 30.82 -10.42
N ILE A 235 -10.89 30.19 -11.53
CA ILE A 235 -11.62 30.19 -12.81
C ILE A 235 -12.80 29.22 -12.76
N ILE A 236 -12.66 28.13 -11.99
CA ILE A 236 -13.67 27.08 -11.85
C ILE A 236 -14.03 27.01 -10.35
N ARG A 237 -15.32 27.07 -10.04
CA ARG A 237 -15.82 26.86 -8.68
C ARG A 237 -16.17 25.40 -8.45
#